data_AF-A0A915HKN4-F1
#
_entry.id   AF-A0A915HKN4-F1
#
_cell.length_a   1.000
_cell.length_b   1.000
_cell.length_c   1.000
_cell.angle_alpha   90.00
_cell.angle_beta   90.00
_cell.angle_gamma   90.00
#
_symmetry.space_group_name_H-M   'P 1'
#
loop_
_entity.id
_entity.type
_entity.pdbx_description
1 polymer ?
#
loop_
_entity_poly.entity_id
_entity_poly.type
_entity_poly.pdbx_seq_one_letter_code
_entity_poly.pdbx_strand_id
1 'polypeptide(L)' 'MEITQHSKYTCVFCGKENMKRSCVGIWKCKSCKKTVAGGAYVYR' A
#
# COMPACT_ATOMS: atom_id res chain seq x y z
N MET A 1 -9.23 6.98 -10.91
CA MET A 1 -9.20 5.60 -10.36
C MET A 1 -7.84 4.94 -10.58
N GLU A 2 -7.19 5.16 -11.73
CA GLU A 2 -5.81 4.71 -11.98
C GLU A 2 -4.75 5.40 -11.09
N ILE A 3 -4.97 6.66 -10.73
CA ILE A 3 -4.02 7.45 -9.92
C ILE A 3 -3.91 6.90 -8.49
N THR A 4 -5.02 6.47 -7.89
CA THR A 4 -5.05 5.98 -6.50
C THR A 4 -4.35 4.64 -6.36
N GLN A 5 -4.38 3.78 -7.38
CA GLN A 5 -3.71 2.47 -7.33
C GLN A 5 -2.18 2.58 -7.44
N HIS A 6 -1.65 3.64 -8.05
CA HIS A 6 -0.21 3.90 -8.19
C HIS A 6 0.35 4.87 -7.14
N SER A 7 -0.52 5.43 -6.29
CA SER A 7 -0.15 6.29 -5.18
C SER A 7 0.65 5.52 -4.12
N LYS A 8 1.62 6.20 -3.48
CA LYS A 8 2.34 5.67 -2.32
C LYS A 8 1.58 6.06 -1.06
N TYR A 9 1.47 5.15 -0.11
CA TYR A 9 0.84 5.42 1.19
C TYR A 9 1.84 5.23 2.33
N THR A 10 1.55 5.89 3.47
CA THR A 10 2.28 5.71 4.73
C THR A 10 2.03 4.32 5.29
N CYS A 11 3.10 3.56 5.48
CA CYS A 11 3.01 2.25 6.11
C CYS A 11 2.84 2.39 7.62
N VAL A 12 1.78 1.83 8.19
CA VAL A 12 1.49 1.85 9.64
C VAL A 12 2.54 1.11 10.48
N PHE A 13 3.34 0.23 9.88
CA PHE A 13 4.35 -0.55 10.59
C PHE A 13 5.69 0.15 10.73
N CYS A 14 6.12 0.87 9.68
CA CYS A 14 7.45 1.49 9.65
C CYS A 14 7.43 3.01 9.49
N GLY A 15 6.25 3.62 9.39
CA GLY A 15 6.06 5.07 9.24
C GLY A 15 6.49 5.66 7.89
N LYS A 16 7.02 4.84 6.97
CA LYS A 16 7.54 5.31 5.67
C LYS A 16 6.46 5.30 4.59
N GLU A 17 6.48 6.31 3.71
CA GLU A 17 5.60 6.44 2.54
C GLU A 17 6.02 5.54 1.37
N ASN A 18 6.13 4.24 1.65
CA ASN A 18 6.58 3.22 0.71
C ASN A 18 5.61 2.04 0.60
N MET A 19 4.36 2.22 1.03
CA MET A 19 3.28 1.26 0.83
C MET A 19 2.77 1.36 -0.60
N LYS A 20 2.78 0.25 -1.34
CA LYS A 20 2.28 0.16 -2.71
C LYS A 20 1.33 -1.01 -2.86
N ARG A 21 0.36 -0.90 -3.75
CA ARG A 21 -0.52 -2.00 -4.13
C ARG A 21 0.27 -3.07 -4.87
N SER A 22 0.11 -4.32 -4.46
CA SER A 22 0.67 -5.49 -5.16
C SER A 22 -0.40 -6.16 -6.03
N CYS A 23 -1.58 -6.38 -5.45
CA CYS A 23 -2.74 -6.97 -6.12
C CYS A 23 -4.02 -6.26 -5.63
N VAL A 24 -5.18 -6.60 -6.19
CA VAL A 24 -6.46 -6.10 -5.69
C VAL A 24 -6.61 -6.46 -4.21
N GLY A 25 -6.75 -5.43 -3.36
CA GLY A 25 -6.90 -5.60 -1.91
C GLY A 25 -5.63 -6.00 -1.16
N ILE A 26 -4.48 -6.13 -1.84
CA ILE A 26 -3.20 -6.52 -1.21
C ILE A 26 -2.17 -5.41 -1.40
N TRP A 27 -1.61 -4.95 -0.29
CA TRP A 27 -0.65 -3.86 -0.23
C TRP A 27 0.66 -4.34 0.38
N LYS A 28 1.78 -3.88 -0.15
CA LYS A 28 3.13 -4.26 0.28
C LYS A 28 3.99 -3.03 0.49
N CYS A 29 4.65 -2.96 1.64
CA CYS A 29 5.63 -1.93 1.92
C CYS A 29 6.99 -2.33 1.34
N LYS A 30 7.63 -1.46 0.56
CA LYS A 30 8.97 -1.73 0.04
C LYS A 30 10.05 -1.69 1.12
N SER A 31 9.87 -0.88 2.17
CA SER A 31 10.90 -0.70 3.21
C SER A 31 10.92 -1.83 4.23
N CYS A 32 9.77 -2.15 4.85
CA CYS A 32 9.70 -3.21 5.86
C CYS A 32 9.26 -4.57 5.31
N LYS A 33 8.98 -4.66 4.00
CA LYS A 33 8.53 -5.87 3.30
C LYS A 33 7.23 -6.49 3.84
N LYS A 34 6.50 -5.79 4.72
CA LYS A 34 5.21 -6.24 5.24
C LYS A 34 4.13 -6.17 4.15
N THR A 35 3.29 -7.19 4.12
CA THR A 35 2.11 -7.30 3.26
C THR A 35 0.85 -7.18 4.12
N VAL A 36 -0.14 -6.45 3.64
CA VAL A 36 -1.36 -6.09 4.38
C VAL A 36 -2.55 -6.19 3.44
N ALA A 37 -3.67 -6.69 3.94
CA ALA A 37 -4.95 -6.62 3.24
C ALA A 37 -5.60 -5.25 3.49
N GLY A 38 -6.08 -4.59 2.44
CA GLY A 38 -6.71 -3.28 2.51
C GLY A 38 -7.71 -3.08 1.38
N GLY A 39 -8.17 -1.85 1.16
CA GLY A 39 -9.10 -1.55 0.08
C GLY A 39 -8.58 -1.95 -1.30
N ALA A 40 -9.50 -2.25 -2.22
CA ALA A 40 -9.20 -2.74 -3.57
C ALA A 40 -8.34 -1.75 -4.39
N TYR A 41 -8.53 -0.44 -4.17
CA TYR A 41 -7.91 0.66 -4.93
C TYR A 41 -7.36 1.80 -4.07
N VAL A 42 -7.67 1.81 -2.77
CA VAL A 42 -7.23 2.81 -1.79
C VAL A 42 -6.79 2.07 -0.53
N TYR A 43 -5.67 2.49 0.08
CA TYR A 43 -5.07 1.84 1.27
C TYR A 43 -5.78 2.19 2.60
N ARG A 44 -7.00 2.75 2.56
CA ARG A 44 -7.78 3.03 3.77
C ARG A 44 -8.56 1.80 4.21
#